data_AF-A0A8K0G7S2-F1
#
_entry.id   AF-A0A8K0G7S2-F1
#
_cell.length_a   1.000
_cell.length_b   1.000
_cell.length_c   1.000
_cell.angle_alpha   90.00
_cell.angle_beta   90.00
_cell.angle_gamma   90.00
#
_symmetry.space_group_name_H-M   'P 1'
#
loop_
_entity.id
_entity.type
_entity.pdbx_description
1 polymer ?
#
loop_
_entity_poly.entity_id
_entity_poly.type
_entity_poly.pdbx_seq_one_letter_code
_entity_poly.pdbx_strand_id
1 'polypeptide(L)'
;MELFKRKCLQELYYNGTIDPKELRRPRRVLKENDMRRIAQMAVHHPVWSARKTANEAAARGTPRVHRTTIARNLQRIGYLKWVPKKLLMLTEKQRLNRLEWCRENVNRDWENI
;
A
#
# COMPACT_ATOMS: atom_id res chain seq x y z
N MET A 1 10.53 -23.74 -23.21
CA MET A 1 11.63 -22.81 -23.55
C MET A 1 12.17 -21.97 -22.38
N GLU A 2 11.41 -21.63 -21.33
CA GLU A 2 11.94 -20.83 -20.20
C GLU A 2 12.94 -21.58 -19.29
N LEU A 3 12.80 -22.90 -19.15
CA LEU A 3 13.67 -23.73 -18.28
C LEU A 3 15.11 -23.82 -18.78
N PHE A 4 15.32 -23.85 -20.10
CA PHE A 4 16.65 -23.94 -20.71
C PHE A 4 17.47 -22.65 -20.49
N LYS A 5 16.80 -21.49 -20.56
CA LYS A 5 17.43 -20.18 -20.27
C LYS A 5 17.90 -20.05 -18.82
N ARG A 6 17.23 -20.70 -17.86
CA ARG A 6 17.61 -20.66 -16.44
C ARG A 6 18.87 -21.47 -16.14
N LYS A 7 19.05 -22.65 -16.77
CA LYS A 7 20.25 -23.47 -16.58
C LYS A 7 21.51 -22.77 -17.13
N CYS A 8 21.46 -22.25 -18.36
CA CYS A 8 22.56 -21.46 -18.95
C CYS A 8 22.97 -20.27 -18.07
N LEU A 9 22.01 -19.51 -17.58
CA LEU A 9 22.29 -18.32 -16.75
C LEU A 9 22.91 -18.69 -15.40
N GLN A 10 22.55 -19.84 -14.84
CA GLN A 10 23.09 -20.32 -13.56
C GLN A 10 24.53 -20.84 -13.74
N GLU A 11 24.83 -21.51 -14.85
CA GLU A 11 26.19 -21.93 -15.21
C GLU A 11 27.12 -20.72 -15.47
N LEU A 12 26.64 -19.68 -16.16
CA LEU A 12 27.41 -18.44 -16.37
C LEU A 12 27.72 -17.69 -15.06
N TYR A 13 26.81 -17.74 -14.09
CA TYR A 13 27.06 -17.20 -12.74
C TYR A 13 28.12 -17.99 -11.97
N TYR A 14 28.08 -19.32 -11.98
CA TYR A 14 29.11 -20.15 -11.34
C TYR A 14 30.48 -20.00 -12.00
N ASN A 15 30.53 -19.66 -13.29
CA ASN A 15 31.76 -19.39 -14.03
C ASN A 15 32.27 -17.94 -13.89
N GLY A 16 31.63 -17.11 -13.05
CA GLY A 16 32.09 -15.75 -12.73
C GLY A 16 31.96 -14.72 -13.86
N THR A 17 31.26 -15.04 -14.94
CA THR A 17 31.12 -14.16 -16.12
C THR A 17 29.95 -13.18 -16.02
N ILE A 18 29.01 -13.41 -15.10
CA ILE A 18 27.82 -12.57 -14.90
C ILE A 18 27.68 -12.20 -13.42
N ASP A 19 27.52 -10.91 -13.11
CA ASP A 19 27.21 -10.45 -11.75
C ASP A 19 25.81 -10.95 -11.34
N PRO A 20 25.60 -11.51 -10.13
CA PRO A 20 24.29 -11.97 -9.65
C PRO A 20 23.17 -10.91 -9.71
N LYS A 21 23.51 -9.63 -9.83
CA LYS A 21 22.53 -8.55 -10.08
C LYS A 21 21.85 -8.67 -11.45
N GLU A 22 22.53 -9.19 -12.46
CA GLU A 22 22.02 -9.30 -13.84
C GLU A 22 21.05 -10.47 -14.02
N LEU A 23 21.09 -11.45 -13.13
CA LEU A 23 20.10 -12.55 -13.07
C LEU A 23 18.71 -12.10 -12.58
N ARG A 24 18.60 -10.87 -12.06
CA ARG A 24 17.35 -10.38 -11.47
C ARG A 24 16.35 -10.06 -12.58
N ARG A 25 15.11 -10.54 -12.42
CA ARG A 25 14.00 -10.12 -13.29
C ARG A 25 13.92 -8.59 -13.32
N PRO A 26 13.78 -7.96 -14.51
CA PRO A 26 13.63 -6.52 -14.60
C PRO A 26 12.44 -6.07 -13.76
N ARG A 27 12.71 -5.22 -12.75
CA ARG A 27 11.65 -4.69 -11.90
C ARG A 27 10.85 -3.69 -12.72
N ARG A 28 9.52 -3.77 -12.65
CA ARG A 28 8.65 -2.68 -13.14
C ARG A 28 8.83 -1.50 -12.19
N VAL A 29 9.67 -0.54 -12.61
CA VAL A 29 9.93 0.68 -11.85
C VAL A 29 8.95 1.76 -12.32
N LEU A 30 8.34 2.45 -11.37
CA LEU A 30 7.52 3.62 -11.65
C LEU A 30 8.43 4.77 -12.03
N LYS A 31 8.15 5.46 -13.14
CA LYS A 31 8.92 6.64 -13.53
C LYS A 31 8.51 7.85 -12.68
N GLU A 32 9.30 8.92 -12.74
CA GLU A 32 9.02 10.21 -12.06
C GLU A 32 7.58 10.70 -12.29
N ASN A 33 7.14 10.71 -13.56
CA ASN A 33 5.81 11.19 -13.96
C ASN A 33 4.69 10.31 -13.40
N ASP A 34 4.91 9.00 -13.33
CA ASP A 34 3.97 8.07 -12.73
C ASP A 34 3.84 8.33 -11.23
N MET A 35 4.96 8.57 -10.54
CA MET A 35 4.98 8.89 -9.12
C MET A 35 4.25 10.20 -8.84
N ARG A 36 4.46 11.25 -9.66
CA ARG A 36 3.73 12.52 -9.54
C ARG A 36 2.22 12.33 -9.69
N ARG A 37 1.79 11.54 -10.69
CA ARG A 37 0.38 11.23 -10.90
C ARG A 37 -0.22 10.48 -9.70
N ILE A 38 0.47 9.44 -9.21
CA ILE A 38 0.04 8.67 -8.04
C ILE A 38 -0.05 9.56 -6.80
N ALA A 39 0.91 10.47 -6.61
CA ALA A 39 0.90 11.43 -5.51
C ALA A 39 -0.32 12.36 -5.59
N GLN A 40 -0.58 12.97 -6.75
CA GLN A 40 -1.77 13.81 -6.98
C GLN A 40 -3.06 13.05 -6.69
N MET A 41 -3.17 11.80 -7.12
CA MET A 41 -4.36 10.97 -6.84
C MET A 41 -4.52 10.70 -5.34
N ALA A 42 -3.42 10.50 -4.61
CA ALA A 42 -3.46 10.34 -3.15
C ALA A 42 -3.86 11.64 -2.43
N VAL A 43 -3.44 12.81 -2.96
CA VAL A 43 -3.85 14.14 -2.46
C VAL A 43 -5.36 14.32 -2.63
N HIS A 44 -5.87 14.14 -3.85
CA HIS A 44 -7.27 14.40 -4.18
C HIS A 44 -8.23 13.34 -3.60
N HIS A 45 -7.75 12.12 -3.36
CA HIS A 45 -8.56 11.02 -2.87
C HIS A 45 -7.92 10.31 -1.67
N PRO A 46 -7.85 10.96 -0.51
CA PRO A 46 -7.09 10.46 0.62
C PRO A 46 -7.68 9.18 1.25
N VAL A 47 -8.96 8.89 0.98
CA VAL A 47 -9.67 7.69 1.45
C VAL A 47 -9.30 6.45 0.62
N TRP A 48 -8.75 6.61 -0.58
CA TRP A 48 -8.51 5.48 -1.47
C TRP A 48 -7.47 4.51 -0.90
N SER A 49 -7.70 3.22 -1.10
CA SER A 49 -6.72 2.19 -0.79
C SER A 49 -5.60 2.20 -1.81
N ALA A 50 -4.39 1.76 -1.43
CA ALA A 50 -3.29 1.63 -2.38
C ALA A 50 -3.63 0.71 -3.57
N ARG A 51 -4.52 -0.28 -3.37
CA ARG A 51 -5.06 -1.12 -4.46
C ARG A 51 -5.94 -0.30 -5.42
N LYS A 52 -6.84 0.53 -4.89
CA LYS A 52 -7.69 1.39 -5.72
C LYS A 52 -6.86 2.41 -6.48
N THR A 53 -5.91 3.08 -5.81
CA THR A 53 -4.97 4.01 -6.45
C THR A 53 -4.16 3.32 -7.55
N ALA A 54 -3.71 2.08 -7.34
CA ALA A 54 -2.98 1.32 -8.38
C ALA A 54 -3.84 1.05 -9.63
N ASN A 55 -5.10 0.64 -9.43
CA ASN A 55 -6.02 0.34 -10.53
C ASN A 55 -6.34 1.60 -11.33
N GLU A 56 -6.65 2.70 -10.65
CA GLU A 56 -6.96 3.99 -11.29
C GLU A 56 -5.74 4.59 -11.99
N ALA A 57 -4.55 4.50 -11.37
CA ALA A 57 -3.33 4.95 -12.01
C ALA A 57 -3.04 4.13 -13.28
N ALA A 58 -3.29 2.82 -13.25
CA ALA A 58 -3.13 1.94 -14.41
C ALA A 58 -4.12 2.27 -15.53
N ALA A 59 -5.38 2.57 -15.19
CA ALA A 59 -6.38 3.03 -16.15
C ALA A 59 -5.96 4.34 -16.85
N ARG A 60 -5.16 5.18 -16.18
CA ARG A 60 -4.61 6.44 -16.71
C ARG A 60 -3.23 6.29 -17.37
N GLY A 61 -2.81 5.06 -17.70
CA GLY A 61 -1.57 4.79 -18.43
C GLY A 61 -0.32 4.57 -17.57
N THR A 62 -0.45 4.47 -16.25
CA THR A 62 0.66 4.09 -15.36
C THR A 62 0.93 2.59 -15.47
N PRO A 63 2.19 2.09 -15.39
CA PRO A 63 2.45 0.67 -15.38
C PRO A 63 1.70 -0.06 -14.26
N ARG A 64 1.11 -1.22 -14.58
CA ARG A 64 0.40 -2.03 -13.57
C ARG A 64 1.41 -2.61 -12.57
N VAL A 65 1.38 -2.08 -11.35
CA VAL A 65 2.23 -2.46 -10.23
C VAL A 65 1.42 -2.99 -9.05
N HIS A 66 2.08 -3.73 -8.15
CA HIS A 66 1.43 -4.26 -6.96
C HIS A 66 1.12 -3.15 -5.94
N ARG A 67 0.06 -3.33 -5.14
CA ARG A 67 -0.39 -2.37 -4.11
C ARG A 67 0.71 -1.99 -3.12
N THR A 68 1.63 -2.91 -2.81
CA THR A 68 2.75 -2.65 -1.89
C THR A 68 3.79 -1.70 -2.50
N THR A 69 4.00 -1.76 -3.82
CA THR A 69 4.88 -0.82 -4.53
C THR A 69 4.34 0.59 -4.43
N ILE A 70 3.03 0.77 -4.64
CA ILE A 70 2.36 2.07 -4.47
C ILE A 70 2.49 2.55 -3.03
N ALA A 71 2.17 1.70 -2.05
CA ALA A 71 2.24 2.06 -0.63
C ALA A 71 3.64 2.53 -0.20
N ARG A 72 4.70 1.81 -0.59
CA ARG A 72 6.09 2.20 -0.29
C ARG A 72 6.47 3.54 -0.93
N ASN A 73 6.07 3.76 -2.18
CA ASN A 73 6.37 5.02 -2.87
C ASN A 73 5.63 6.20 -2.22
N LEU A 74 4.36 6.01 -1.86
CA LEU A 74 3.58 7.01 -1.13
C LEU A 74 4.20 7.31 0.24
N GLN A 75 4.61 6.30 0.99
CA GLN A 75 5.33 6.50 2.26
C GLN A 75 6.63 7.29 2.07
N ARG A 76 7.41 6.98 1.03
CA ARG A 76 8.68 7.67 0.72
C ARG A 76 8.50 9.17 0.46
N ILE A 77 7.36 9.57 -0.11
CA ILE A 77 7.04 10.98 -0.37
C ILE A 77 6.28 11.65 0.80
N GLY A 78 6.18 10.99 1.96
CA GLY A 78 5.51 11.53 3.14
C GLY A 78 3.99 11.30 3.19
N TYR A 79 3.42 10.58 2.22
CA TYR A 79 2.01 10.15 2.26
C TYR A 79 1.82 8.96 3.20
N LEU A 80 1.78 9.27 4.49
CA LEU A 80 1.31 8.37 5.53
C LEU A 80 -0.23 8.47 5.60
N LYS A 81 -0.93 7.34 5.59
CA LYS A 81 -2.40 7.32 5.67
C LYS A 81 -2.85 7.76 7.06
N TRP A 82 -3.00 9.06 7.26
CA TRP A 82 -3.55 9.64 8.49
C TRP A 82 -5.06 9.92 8.42
N VAL A 83 -5.75 9.56 7.33
CA VAL A 83 -7.20 9.77 7.28
C VAL A 83 -7.90 8.64 8.02
N PRO A 84 -8.53 8.91 9.18
CA PRO A 84 -9.27 7.91 9.90
C PRO A 84 -10.36 7.32 9.01
N LYS A 85 -10.62 6.02 9.18
CA LYS A 85 -11.72 5.34 8.48
C LYS A 85 -13.03 6.10 8.72
N LYS A 86 -13.94 6.02 7.73
CA LYS A 86 -15.28 6.60 7.75
C LYS A 86 -15.89 6.49 9.15
N LEU A 87 -16.12 7.64 9.80
CA LEU A 87 -16.88 7.69 11.05
C LEU A 87 -18.23 7.00 10.77
N LEU A 88 -18.54 5.97 11.56
CA LEU A 88 -19.85 5.34 11.48
C LEU A 88 -20.87 6.42 11.84
N MET A 89 -21.85 6.63 10.97
CA MET A 89 -23.00 7.47 11.28
C MET A 89 -23.84 6.73 12.31
N LEU A 90 -23.65 7.09 13.58
CA LEU A 90 -24.46 6.59 14.67
C LEU A 90 -25.82 7.28 14.64
N THR A 91 -26.88 6.52 14.86
CA THR A 91 -28.19 7.11 15.16
C THR A 91 -28.16 7.81 16.52
N GLU A 92 -29.08 8.74 16.76
CA GLU A 92 -29.23 9.44 18.05
C GLU A 92 -29.23 8.46 19.23
N LYS A 93 -30.03 7.38 19.12
CA LYS A 93 -30.12 6.32 20.12
C LYS A 93 -28.78 5.63 20.38
N GLN A 94 -28.02 5.32 19.33
CA GLN A 94 -26.71 4.69 19.48
C GLN A 94 -25.69 5.63 20.14
N ARG A 95 -25.78 6.94 19.89
CA ARG A 95 -24.96 7.93 20.60
C ARG A 95 -25.29 7.99 22.08
N LEU A 96 -26.57 8.04 22.42
CA LEU A 96 -27.04 8.07 23.80
C LEU A 96 -26.61 6.83 24.58
N ASN A 97 -26.82 5.63 24.03
CA ASN A 97 -26.39 4.39 24.67
C ASN A 97 -24.87 4.36 24.91
N ARG A 98 -24.07 4.87 23.96
CA ARG A 98 -22.61 4.96 24.14
C ARG A 98 -22.22 5.94 25.24
N LEU A 99 -22.87 7.10 25.30
CA LEU A 99 -22.63 8.09 26.33
C LEU A 99 -22.98 7.54 27.72
N GLU A 100 -24.10 6.85 27.82
CA GLU A 100 -24.57 6.21 29.05
C GLU A 100 -23.57 5.14 29.53
N TRP A 101 -23.18 4.23 28.63
CA TRP A 101 -22.15 3.23 28.94
C TRP A 101 -20.83 3.88 29.38
N CYS A 102 -20.38 4.94 28.71
CA CYS A 102 -19.16 5.65 29.10
C CYS A 102 -19.29 6.27 30.50
N ARG A 103 -20.44 6.84 30.85
CA ARG A 103 -20.68 7.40 32.19
C ARG A 103 -20.65 6.33 33.27
N GLU A 104 -21.27 5.19 33.01
CA GLU A 104 -21.33 4.06 33.95
C GLU A 104 -19.95 3.42 34.18
N ASN A 105 -19.08 3.44 33.16
CA ASN A 105 -17.82 2.70 33.19
C ASN A 105 -16.58 3.60 33.28
N VAL A 106 -16.74 4.92 33.47
CA VAL A 106 -15.61 5.87 33.53
C VAL A 106 -14.66 5.60 34.69
N ASN A 107 -15.20 5.13 35.83
CA ASN A 107 -14.45 4.81 37.05
C ASN A 107 -14.30 3.30 37.26
N ARG A 108 -14.61 2.49 36.24
CA ARG A 108 -14.52 1.04 36.35
C ARG A 108 -13.06 0.63 36.27
N ASP A 109 -12.59 -0.10 37.26
CA ASP A 109 -11.28 -0.74 37.20
C ASP A 109 -11.37 -1.94 36.25
N TRP A 110 -10.62 -1.86 35.15
CA TRP A 110 -10.60 -2.87 34.09
C TRP A 110 -9.56 -3.95 34.31
N GLU A 111 -8.66 -3.80 35.29
CA GLU A 111 -7.64 -4.80 35.60
C GLU A 111 -8.20 -5.99 36.40
N ASN A 112 -9.41 -5.85 36.95
CA ASN A 112 -10.01 -6.78 37.89
C ASN A 112 -11.37 -7.35 37.40
N ILE A 113 -11.54 -7.44 36.07
CA ILE A 113 -12.71 -8.00 35.36
C ILE A 113 -12.22 -9.12 34.45
#